data_AF-A0A167D0R8-F1
#
_entry.id   AF-A0A167D0R8-F1
#
_cell.length_a   1.000
_cell.length_b   1.000
_cell.length_c   1.000
_cell.angle_alpha   90.00
_cell.angle_beta   90.00
_cell.angle_gamma   90.00
#
_symmetry.space_group_name_H-M   'P 1'
#
loop_
_entity.id
_entity.type
_entity.pdbx_description
1 polymer ?
#
loop_
_entity_poly.entity_id
_entity_poly.type
_entity_poly.pdbx_seq_one_letter_code
_entity_poly.pdbx_strand_id
1 'polypeptide(L)'
;MKQVITSWANAEWFTEKPAVPEKISVAVFKVTGKTNTDDLSPAPDAWSRPDIPLHALVMLKNEREGIIPEKHGEIGPIYQLEALKKKGLPLAYVGDVVGTGSSRKSATNSVLWFTGNDIPHVPNKRVGGVCLGGEIAPIFFNTMEDSGALPIELPVENLVMGDQIDIYPYEGVIKRHDTEVVVSEFTVKSEVILDEVQAGGRI
;
A
#
# COMPACT_ATOMS: atom_id res chain seq x y z
N MET A 1 21.34 33.04 4.19
CA MET A 1 20.91 32.95 2.77
C MET A 1 21.73 31.95 1.96
N LYS A 2 23.07 31.98 1.95
CA LYS A 2 23.87 30.99 1.17
C LYS A 2 23.61 29.53 1.55
N GLN A 3 23.50 29.21 2.85
CA GLN A 3 23.33 27.84 3.33
C GLN A 3 22.06 27.15 2.79
N VAL A 4 20.90 27.80 2.83
CA VAL A 4 19.64 27.22 2.33
C VAL A 4 19.71 26.99 0.82
N ILE A 5 20.28 27.94 0.07
CA ILE A 5 20.43 27.80 -1.40
C ILE A 5 21.38 26.65 -1.73
N THR A 6 22.50 26.52 -1.00
CA THR A 6 23.43 25.39 -1.16
C THR A 6 22.77 24.06 -0.81
N SER A 7 22.01 24.00 0.28
CA SER A 7 21.27 22.80 0.71
C SER A 7 20.28 22.33 -0.35
N TRP A 8 19.49 23.25 -0.93
CA TRP A 8 18.60 22.93 -2.04
C TRP A 8 19.34 22.50 -3.30
N ALA A 9 20.46 23.17 -3.65
CA ALA A 9 21.26 22.80 -4.80
C ALA A 9 21.91 21.41 -4.66
N ASN A 10 22.24 21.00 -3.44
CA ASN A 10 22.76 19.66 -3.10
C ASN A 10 21.65 18.60 -2.95
N ALA A 11 20.38 18.99 -3.09
CA ALA A 11 19.21 18.12 -2.88
C ALA A 11 19.20 17.43 -1.50
N GLU A 12 19.66 18.11 -0.44
CA GLU A 12 19.69 17.56 0.93
C GLU A 12 18.28 17.15 1.40
N TRP A 13 17.23 17.82 0.92
CA TRP A 13 15.83 17.44 1.16
C TRP A 13 15.44 16.03 0.65
N PHE A 14 16.21 15.46 -0.29
CA PHE A 14 16.04 14.13 -0.84
C PHE A 14 17.11 13.16 -0.32
N THR A 15 18.38 13.56 -0.35
CA THR A 15 19.52 12.68 0.02
C THR A 15 19.62 12.40 1.51
N GLU A 16 19.02 13.24 2.36
CA GLU A 16 18.89 12.96 3.80
C GLU A 16 17.74 11.99 4.13
N LYS A 17 16.84 11.73 3.18
CA LYS A 17 15.78 10.72 3.37
C LYS A 17 16.35 9.31 3.20
N PRO A 18 15.90 8.32 4.00
CA PRO A 18 16.29 6.94 3.81
C PRO A 18 15.91 6.45 2.41
N ALA A 19 16.86 5.86 1.70
CA ALA A 19 16.60 5.16 0.44
C ALA A 19 15.63 3.98 0.67
N VAL A 20 14.98 3.54 -0.40
CA VAL A 20 14.18 2.31 -0.37
C VAL A 20 15.09 1.14 0.06
N PRO A 21 14.70 0.32 1.04
CA PRO A 21 15.52 -0.81 1.46
C PRO A 21 15.75 -1.83 0.33
N GLU A 22 16.93 -2.44 0.30
CA GLU A 22 17.21 -3.57 -0.60
C GLU A 22 16.28 -4.76 -0.36
N LYS A 23 15.78 -4.90 0.87
CA LYS A 23 14.81 -5.92 1.28
C LYS A 23 13.69 -5.29 2.11
N ILE A 24 12.44 -5.53 1.70
CA ILE A 24 11.23 -5.11 2.41
C ILE A 24 10.45 -6.36 2.84
N SER A 25 10.40 -6.62 4.15
CA SER A 25 9.65 -7.75 4.71
C SER A 25 8.22 -7.33 5.08
N VAL A 26 7.21 -8.03 4.53
CA VAL A 26 5.78 -7.71 4.74
C VAL A 26 4.96 -8.96 5.01
N ALA A 27 3.84 -8.79 5.70
CA ALA A 27 2.79 -9.80 5.79
C ALA A 27 1.68 -9.51 4.77
N VAL A 28 1.23 -10.54 4.08
CA VAL A 28 0.25 -10.46 2.99
C VAL A 28 -1.17 -10.30 3.54
N PHE A 29 -1.84 -9.22 3.14
CA PHE A 29 -3.29 -9.08 3.24
C PHE A 29 -3.91 -9.25 1.84
N LYS A 30 -4.31 -10.47 1.51
CA LYS A 30 -4.81 -10.84 0.16
C LYS A 30 -6.32 -10.67 0.05
N VAL A 31 -6.78 -9.92 -0.94
CA VAL A 31 -8.18 -9.85 -1.36
C VAL A 31 -8.32 -10.53 -2.72
N THR A 32 -9.00 -11.68 -2.75
CA THR A 32 -9.17 -12.46 -3.98
C THR A 32 -10.14 -11.81 -4.97
N GLY A 33 -9.91 -12.07 -6.25
CA GLY A 33 -10.64 -11.52 -7.36
C GLY A 33 -10.38 -10.02 -7.57
N LYS A 34 -11.43 -9.34 -8.03
CA LYS A 34 -11.36 -7.92 -8.39
C LYS A 34 -11.73 -7.03 -7.20
N THR A 35 -10.83 -6.14 -6.82
CA THR A 35 -11.08 -5.04 -5.89
C THR A 35 -11.49 -3.79 -6.68
N ASN A 36 -12.71 -3.31 -6.48
CA ASN A 36 -13.18 -2.01 -6.95
C ASN A 36 -12.84 -0.93 -5.92
N THR A 37 -12.63 0.32 -6.34
CA THR A 37 -12.48 1.44 -5.41
C THR A 37 -13.71 1.66 -4.52
N ASP A 38 -14.90 1.20 -4.94
CA ASP A 38 -16.10 1.18 -4.08
C ASP A 38 -16.00 0.15 -2.93
N ASP A 39 -15.27 -0.97 -3.13
CA ASP A 39 -15.02 -1.94 -2.05
C ASP A 39 -14.14 -1.33 -0.94
N LEU A 40 -13.25 -0.41 -1.32
CA LEU A 40 -12.30 0.26 -0.41
C LEU A 40 -12.84 1.59 0.15
N SER A 41 -13.74 2.23 -0.59
CA SER A 41 -14.38 3.51 -0.25
C SER A 41 -15.82 3.55 -0.80
N PRO A 42 -16.76 2.91 -0.07
CA PRO A 42 -18.13 2.75 -0.54
C PRO A 42 -18.83 4.09 -0.75
N ALA A 43 -19.67 4.17 -1.80
CA ALA A 43 -20.41 5.39 -2.12
C ALA A 43 -21.33 5.92 -1.00
N PRO A 44 -22.06 5.08 -0.22
CA PRO A 44 -22.92 5.57 0.87
C PRO A 44 -22.16 6.32 1.98
N ASP A 45 -20.87 6.04 2.12
CA ASP A 45 -19.99 6.59 3.16
C ASP A 45 -19.14 7.75 2.62
N ALA A 46 -19.47 8.30 1.46
CA ALA A 46 -18.72 9.39 0.84
C ALA A 46 -18.60 10.64 1.74
N TRP A 47 -19.56 10.85 2.64
CA TRP A 47 -19.59 11.96 3.59
C TRP A 47 -18.44 11.93 4.60
N SER A 48 -17.90 10.74 4.94
CA SER A 48 -16.82 10.60 5.92
C SER A 48 -15.42 10.64 5.31
N ARG A 49 -15.29 10.68 3.97
CA ARG A 49 -14.00 10.65 3.24
C ARG A 49 -12.93 11.64 3.72
N PRO A 50 -13.27 12.89 4.15
CA PRO A 50 -12.26 13.81 4.68
C PRO A 50 -11.64 13.37 6.01
N ASP A 51 -12.36 12.57 6.80
CA ASP A 51 -11.88 11.97 8.05
C ASP A 51 -11.33 10.58 7.76
N ILE A 52 -10.03 10.50 7.45
CA ILE A 52 -9.37 9.26 7.01
C ILE A 52 -9.51 8.13 8.04
N PRO A 53 -9.20 8.32 9.34
CA PRO A 53 -9.37 7.26 10.34
C PRO A 53 -10.81 6.72 10.39
N LEU A 54 -11.80 7.62 10.36
CA LEU A 54 -13.21 7.23 10.39
C LEU A 54 -13.62 6.49 9.11
N HIS A 55 -13.23 7.02 7.95
CA HIS A 55 -13.58 6.43 6.66
C HIS A 55 -12.86 5.09 6.42
N ALA A 56 -11.68 4.88 6.99
CA ALA A 56 -10.99 3.61 6.88
C ALA A 56 -11.78 2.46 7.52
N LEU A 57 -12.64 2.73 8.51
CA LEU A 57 -13.48 1.71 9.14
C LEU A 57 -14.46 1.04 8.17
N VAL A 58 -14.83 1.71 7.07
CA VAL A 58 -15.79 1.17 6.08
C VAL A 58 -15.12 0.42 4.93
N MET A 59 -13.78 0.34 4.92
CA MET A 59 -13.00 -0.40 3.93
C MET A 59 -13.35 -1.90 4.00
N LEU A 60 -13.78 -2.49 2.88
CA LEU A 60 -14.15 -3.92 2.79
C LEU A 60 -15.23 -4.34 3.81
N LYS A 61 -16.19 -3.45 4.12
CA LYS A 61 -17.29 -3.74 5.06
C LYS A 61 -18.32 -4.76 4.53
N ASN A 62 -18.37 -4.97 3.22
CA ASN A 62 -19.21 -5.99 2.60
C ASN A 62 -18.42 -7.30 2.54
N GLU A 63 -19.00 -8.36 3.08
CA GLU A 63 -18.36 -9.68 3.12
C GLU A 63 -18.03 -10.20 1.73
N ARG A 64 -16.85 -10.81 1.62
CA ARG A 64 -16.36 -11.48 0.42
C ARG A 64 -15.41 -12.60 0.82
N GLU A 65 -15.07 -13.45 -0.13
CA GLU A 65 -14.18 -14.59 0.13
C GLU A 65 -12.87 -14.15 0.82
N GLY A 66 -12.55 -14.79 1.95
CA GLY A 66 -11.35 -14.52 2.74
C GLY A 66 -11.37 -13.24 3.57
N ILE A 67 -12.43 -12.44 3.51
CA ILE A 67 -12.55 -11.14 4.20
C ILE A 67 -13.77 -11.14 5.11
N ILE A 68 -13.51 -11.04 6.42
CA ILE A 68 -14.55 -11.11 7.45
C ILE A 68 -14.71 -9.72 8.08
N PRO A 69 -15.75 -8.95 7.69
CA PRO A 69 -16.04 -7.66 8.32
C PRO A 69 -16.47 -7.85 9.77
N GLU A 70 -16.15 -6.88 10.64
CA GLU A 70 -16.62 -6.89 12.04
C GLU A 70 -18.14 -6.74 12.13
N LYS A 71 -18.70 -5.91 11.24
CA LYS A 71 -20.14 -5.75 11.09
C LYS A 71 -20.47 -5.60 9.61
N HIS A 72 -21.03 -6.66 9.02
CA HIS A 72 -21.38 -6.69 7.61
C HIS A 72 -22.18 -5.43 7.19
N GLY A 73 -21.69 -4.75 6.15
CA GLY A 73 -22.29 -3.52 5.61
C GLY A 73 -21.98 -2.24 6.38
N GLU A 74 -21.27 -2.32 7.51
CA GLU A 74 -21.00 -1.18 8.40
C GLU A 74 -19.52 -1.02 8.76
N ILE A 75 -18.84 -2.09 9.19
CA ILE A 75 -17.44 -2.04 9.66
C ILE A 75 -16.64 -3.17 9.00
N GLY A 76 -15.50 -2.80 8.40
CA GLY A 76 -14.54 -3.66 7.72
C GLY A 76 -13.81 -4.67 8.60
N PRO A 77 -12.80 -5.37 8.06
CA PRO A 77 -12.11 -6.48 8.71
C PRO A 77 -10.97 -6.02 9.63
N ILE A 78 -11.25 -5.13 10.60
CA ILE A 78 -10.20 -4.49 11.42
C ILE A 78 -9.46 -5.52 12.28
N TYR A 79 -10.17 -6.41 12.99
CA TYR A 79 -9.52 -7.51 13.73
C TYR A 79 -8.63 -8.41 12.86
N GLN A 80 -9.02 -8.68 11.61
CA GLN A 80 -8.21 -9.49 10.69
C GLN A 80 -6.90 -8.77 10.34
N LEU A 81 -6.97 -7.48 10.05
CA LEU A 81 -5.79 -6.63 9.80
C LEU A 81 -4.90 -6.55 11.04
N GLU A 82 -5.47 -6.37 12.23
CA GLU A 82 -4.71 -6.33 13.48
C GLU A 82 -4.06 -7.67 13.81
N ALA A 83 -4.76 -8.79 13.58
CA ALA A 83 -4.21 -10.13 13.78
C ALA A 83 -3.00 -10.40 12.87
N LEU A 84 -3.03 -9.89 11.64
CA LEU A 84 -1.89 -9.96 10.72
C LEU A 84 -0.74 -9.04 11.17
N LYS A 85 -1.03 -7.81 11.62
CA LYS A 85 -0.01 -6.89 12.18
C LYS A 85 0.71 -7.48 13.40
N LYS A 86 0.01 -8.26 14.23
CA LYS A 86 0.61 -8.96 15.39
C LYS A 86 1.70 -9.97 15.01
N LYS A 87 1.85 -10.32 13.72
CA LYS A 87 2.96 -11.14 13.22
C LYS A 87 4.30 -10.39 13.16
N GLY A 88 4.31 -9.08 13.43
CA GLY A 88 5.55 -8.29 13.59
C GLY A 88 6.09 -7.66 12.30
N LEU A 89 5.43 -7.87 11.17
CA LEU A 89 5.77 -7.24 9.89
C LEU A 89 4.68 -6.24 9.45
N PRO A 90 5.03 -5.18 8.71
CA PRO A 90 4.06 -4.31 8.06
C PRO A 90 3.20 -5.10 7.07
N LEU A 91 2.00 -4.60 6.78
CA LEU A 91 1.08 -5.25 5.86
C LEU A 91 1.29 -4.77 4.42
N ALA A 92 1.23 -5.69 3.46
CA ALA A 92 1.05 -5.37 2.05
C ALA A 92 -0.37 -5.71 1.60
N TYR A 93 -1.01 -4.80 0.88
CA TYR A 93 -2.29 -5.09 0.22
C TYR A 93 -2.00 -5.90 -1.06
N VAL A 94 -2.63 -7.07 -1.20
CA VAL A 94 -2.43 -7.94 -2.36
C VAL A 94 -3.78 -8.24 -2.99
N GLY A 95 -3.91 -8.17 -4.32
CA GLY A 95 -5.14 -8.57 -5.01
C GLY A 95 -4.90 -9.02 -6.45
N ASP A 96 -5.85 -9.74 -7.04
CA ASP A 96 -5.68 -10.22 -8.42
C ASP A 96 -5.84 -9.07 -9.42
N VAL A 97 -6.90 -8.28 -9.24
CA VAL A 97 -7.11 -7.01 -9.97
C VAL A 97 -7.45 -5.92 -8.96
N VAL A 98 -6.67 -4.85 -8.90
CA VAL A 98 -6.75 -3.83 -7.83
C VAL A 98 -7.13 -2.46 -8.36
N GLY A 99 -8.04 -1.78 -7.65
CA GLY A 99 -8.26 -0.34 -7.82
C GLY A 99 -9.08 0.06 -9.04
N THR A 100 -9.81 -0.87 -9.63
CA THR A 100 -10.70 -0.57 -10.76
C THR A 100 -11.88 0.30 -10.34
N GLY A 101 -12.45 1.05 -11.29
CA GLY A 101 -13.61 1.91 -11.05
C GLY A 101 -13.25 3.39 -10.98
N SER A 102 -14.00 4.16 -10.20
CA SER A 102 -13.87 5.62 -10.15
C SER A 102 -12.59 6.08 -9.45
N SER A 103 -12.05 7.21 -9.89
CA SER A 103 -10.95 7.91 -9.21
C SER A 103 -11.42 8.43 -7.86
N ARG A 104 -10.97 7.78 -6.78
CA ARG A 104 -11.31 8.15 -5.40
C ARG A 104 -10.09 7.96 -4.52
N LYS A 105 -9.41 9.06 -4.20
CA LYS A 105 -8.24 9.08 -3.30
C LYS A 105 -8.53 8.46 -1.92
N SER A 106 -9.78 8.51 -1.46
CA SER A 106 -10.20 7.87 -0.23
C SER A 106 -9.98 6.35 -0.20
N ALA A 107 -10.04 5.66 -1.35
CA ALA A 107 -9.73 4.23 -1.42
C ALA A 107 -8.26 3.97 -1.06
N THR A 108 -7.34 4.73 -1.65
CA THR A 108 -5.91 4.71 -1.30
C THR A 108 -5.71 5.10 0.16
N ASN A 109 -6.35 6.17 0.64
CA ASN A 109 -6.22 6.60 2.03
C ASN A 109 -6.63 5.50 3.02
N SER A 110 -7.74 4.77 2.76
CA SER A 110 -8.18 3.66 3.61
C SER A 110 -7.17 2.52 3.63
N VAL A 111 -6.63 2.12 2.47
CA VAL A 111 -5.59 1.09 2.40
C VAL A 111 -4.34 1.52 3.16
N LEU A 112 -3.85 2.75 2.93
CA LEU A 112 -2.64 3.27 3.59
C LEU A 112 -2.84 3.55 5.07
N TRP A 113 -4.06 3.83 5.52
CA TRP A 113 -4.36 3.92 6.94
C TRP A 113 -3.98 2.61 7.66
N PHE A 114 -4.25 1.46 7.05
CA PHE A 114 -3.91 0.18 7.65
C PHE A 114 -2.51 -0.33 7.29
N THR A 115 -1.97 0.00 6.11
CA THR A 115 -0.73 -0.60 5.57
C THR A 115 0.48 0.34 5.58
N GLY A 116 0.26 1.66 5.63
CA GLY A 116 1.29 2.68 5.56
C GLY A 116 1.85 3.10 6.92
N ASN A 117 2.70 4.13 6.86
CA ASN A 117 3.45 4.70 7.98
C ASN A 117 2.88 6.06 8.39
N ASP A 118 3.02 6.41 9.66
CA ASP A 118 2.69 7.75 10.15
C ASP A 118 3.65 8.80 9.59
N ILE A 119 3.13 9.99 9.31
CA ILE A 119 3.90 11.11 8.79
C ILE A 119 4.25 12.03 9.98
N PRO A 120 5.53 12.36 10.23
CA PRO A 120 5.90 13.26 11.31
C PRO A 120 5.13 14.58 11.25
N HIS A 121 4.48 14.93 12.37
CA HIS A 121 3.72 16.17 12.56
C HIS A 121 2.47 16.34 11.67
N VAL A 122 2.05 15.32 10.91
CA VAL A 122 0.81 15.35 10.11
C VAL A 122 -0.18 14.32 10.67
N PRO A 123 -1.19 14.75 11.45
CA PRO A 123 -2.14 13.83 12.06
C PRO A 123 -3.10 13.23 11.02
N ASN A 124 -3.66 12.06 11.34
CA ASN A 124 -4.75 11.42 10.62
C ASN A 124 -4.47 11.16 9.12
N LYS A 125 -3.19 11.05 8.74
CA LYS A 125 -2.77 10.71 7.38
C LYS A 125 -1.54 9.82 7.42
N ARG A 126 -1.47 8.87 6.50
CA ARG A 126 -0.35 7.94 6.33
C ARG A 126 0.21 7.98 4.92
N VAL A 127 1.46 7.55 4.79
CA VAL A 127 2.27 7.53 3.56
C VAL A 127 2.97 6.17 3.43
N GLY A 128 3.47 5.82 2.26
CA GLY A 128 4.22 4.57 2.10
C GLY A 128 3.30 3.37 1.92
N GLY A 129 3.75 2.20 2.40
CA GLY A 129 3.04 0.94 2.22
C GLY A 129 3.33 0.29 0.86
N VAL A 130 2.94 -0.99 0.75
CA VAL A 130 3.17 -1.80 -0.44
C VAL A 130 1.85 -2.33 -0.97
N CYS A 131 1.65 -2.25 -2.29
CA CYS A 131 0.49 -2.79 -2.98
C CYS A 131 0.91 -3.69 -4.12
N LEU A 132 0.55 -4.97 -4.04
CA LEU A 132 0.87 -5.97 -5.06
C LEU A 132 -0.41 -6.34 -5.81
N GLY A 133 -0.38 -6.28 -7.13
CA GLY A 133 -1.52 -6.64 -7.97
C GLY A 133 -1.11 -7.54 -9.12
N GLY A 134 -1.94 -8.52 -9.49
CA GLY A 134 -1.81 -9.15 -10.82
C GLY A 134 -2.00 -8.10 -11.92
N GLU A 135 -3.00 -7.23 -11.72
CA GLU A 135 -3.25 -6.02 -12.51
C GLU A 135 -3.64 -4.88 -11.55
N ILE A 136 -3.08 -3.69 -11.73
CA ILE A 136 -3.43 -2.49 -10.96
C ILE A 136 -3.96 -1.43 -11.93
N ALA A 137 -5.20 -0.97 -11.71
CA ALA A 137 -5.80 0.04 -12.56
C ALA A 137 -4.94 1.33 -12.59
N PRO A 138 -4.67 1.93 -13.77
CA PRO A 138 -3.67 3.01 -13.90
C PRO A 138 -3.88 4.23 -13.00
N ILE A 139 -5.15 4.62 -12.77
CA ILE A 139 -5.49 5.74 -11.88
C ILE A 139 -5.13 5.40 -10.43
N PHE A 140 -5.43 4.18 -10.00
CA PHE A 140 -5.13 3.72 -8.65
C PHE A 140 -3.62 3.59 -8.45
N PHE A 141 -2.91 3.02 -9.43
CA PHE A 141 -1.45 2.95 -9.46
C PHE A 141 -0.80 4.32 -9.23
N ASN A 142 -1.17 5.31 -10.05
CA ASN A 142 -0.69 6.69 -9.90
C ASN A 142 -1.01 7.29 -8.52
N THR A 143 -2.21 7.02 -7.98
CA THR A 143 -2.62 7.55 -6.67
C THR A 143 -1.79 6.94 -5.53
N MET A 144 -1.39 5.67 -5.67
CA MET A 144 -0.48 5.00 -4.73
C MET A 144 0.93 5.61 -4.80
N GLU A 145 1.48 5.81 -5.99
CA GLU A 145 2.77 6.50 -6.21
C GLU A 145 2.76 7.93 -5.65
N ASP A 146 1.72 8.72 -5.95
CA ASP A 146 1.55 10.08 -5.42
C ASP A 146 1.40 10.11 -3.88
N SER A 147 1.08 8.97 -3.26
CA SER A 147 0.97 8.81 -1.80
C SER A 147 2.20 8.15 -1.18
N GLY A 148 3.29 8.00 -1.95
CA GLY A 148 4.57 7.44 -1.50
C GLY A 148 4.57 5.93 -1.32
N ALA A 149 3.49 5.24 -1.73
CA ALA A 149 3.42 3.80 -1.69
C ALA A 149 4.22 3.18 -2.83
N LEU A 150 4.56 1.89 -2.69
CA LEU A 150 5.19 1.09 -3.74
C LEU A 150 4.16 0.15 -4.37
N PRO A 151 3.48 0.55 -5.47
CA PRO A 151 2.63 -0.35 -6.25
C PRO A 151 3.48 -1.19 -7.21
N ILE A 152 3.25 -2.51 -7.23
CA ILE A 152 3.97 -3.45 -8.10
C ILE A 152 2.97 -4.40 -8.78
N GLU A 153 3.06 -4.51 -10.10
CA GLU A 153 2.31 -5.48 -10.89
C GLU A 153 3.13 -6.78 -11.05
N LEU A 154 2.60 -7.91 -10.61
CA LEU A 154 3.30 -9.20 -10.57
C LEU A 154 2.33 -10.40 -10.42
N PRO A 155 2.73 -11.64 -10.79
CA PRO A 155 1.95 -12.85 -10.51
C PRO A 155 1.68 -13.09 -9.02
N VAL A 156 0.43 -12.96 -8.59
CA VAL A 156 0.02 -13.00 -7.17
C VAL A 156 -0.64 -14.33 -6.74
N GLU A 157 -0.61 -15.36 -7.58
CA GLU A 157 -1.29 -16.65 -7.37
C GLU A 157 -0.66 -17.43 -6.21
N ASN A 158 0.66 -17.27 -6.02
CA ASN A 158 1.42 -17.93 -4.96
C ASN A 158 1.43 -17.15 -3.64
N LEU A 159 0.73 -16.00 -3.56
CA LEU A 159 0.66 -15.16 -2.38
C LEU A 159 -0.67 -15.37 -1.66
N VAL A 160 -0.62 -15.98 -0.48
CA VAL A 160 -1.79 -16.34 0.32
C VAL A 160 -1.94 -15.39 1.52
N MET A 161 -3.19 -15.19 1.96
CA MET A 161 -3.50 -14.40 3.15
C MET A 161 -2.63 -14.84 4.35
N GLY A 162 -1.87 -13.90 4.89
CA GLY A 162 -1.04 -14.09 6.05
C GLY A 162 0.34 -14.71 5.81
N ASP A 163 0.71 -14.99 4.56
CA ASP A 163 2.12 -15.26 4.20
C ASP A 163 3.01 -14.10 4.64
N GLN A 164 4.25 -14.40 4.99
CA GLN A 164 5.31 -13.42 5.15
C GLN A 164 6.24 -13.53 3.95
N ILE A 165 6.56 -12.40 3.32
CA ILE A 165 7.37 -12.34 2.11
C ILE A 165 8.45 -11.26 2.24
N ASP A 166 9.55 -11.49 1.54
CA ASP A 166 10.63 -10.52 1.35
C ASP A 166 10.61 -10.03 -0.10
N ILE A 167 10.44 -8.73 -0.26
CA ILE A 167 10.46 -8.04 -1.56
C ILE A 167 11.85 -7.45 -1.74
N TYR A 168 12.48 -7.71 -2.87
CA TYR A 168 13.78 -7.15 -3.25
C TYR A 168 13.56 -6.17 -4.40
N PRO A 169 13.32 -4.86 -4.13
CA PRO A 169 12.86 -3.90 -5.13
C PRO A 169 13.84 -3.70 -6.29
N TYR A 170 15.14 -3.76 -5.99
CA TYR A 170 16.22 -3.58 -6.96
C TYR A 170 16.51 -4.84 -7.79
N GLU A 171 16.18 -6.01 -7.26
CA GLU A 171 16.36 -7.30 -7.95
C GLU A 171 15.12 -7.72 -8.73
N GLY A 172 13.94 -7.17 -8.43
CA GLY A 172 12.69 -7.54 -9.08
C GLY A 172 12.18 -8.92 -8.66
N VAL A 173 12.44 -9.34 -7.41
CA VAL A 173 12.05 -10.67 -6.92
C VAL A 173 11.35 -10.61 -5.56
N ILE A 174 10.39 -11.52 -5.37
CA ILE A 174 9.72 -11.77 -4.09
C ILE A 174 10.01 -13.20 -3.66
N LYS A 175 10.50 -13.36 -2.43
CA LYS A 175 10.79 -14.65 -1.80
C LYS A 175 9.89 -14.86 -0.58
N ARG A 176 9.64 -16.12 -0.18
CA ARG A 176 9.04 -16.36 1.15
C ARG A 176 10.03 -15.90 2.22
N HIS A 177 9.52 -15.22 3.26
CA HIS A 177 10.32 -14.65 4.33
C HIS A 177 11.25 -15.69 4.95
N ASP A 178 12.52 -15.30 5.15
CA ASP A 178 13.59 -16.15 5.70
C ASP A 178 13.89 -17.43 4.89
N THR A 179 13.55 -17.44 3.59
CA THR A 179 13.89 -18.54 2.68
C THR A 179 14.40 -18.03 1.33
N GLU A 180 15.03 -18.92 0.56
CA GLU A 180 15.42 -18.67 -0.83
C GLU A 180 14.31 -19.04 -1.84
N VAL A 181 13.11 -19.39 -1.38
CA VAL A 181 12.02 -19.80 -2.27
C VAL A 181 11.40 -18.57 -2.92
N VAL A 182 11.70 -18.37 -4.21
CA VAL A 182 11.05 -17.37 -5.05
C VAL A 182 9.57 -17.71 -5.25
N VAL A 183 8.69 -16.75 -4.98
CA VAL A 183 7.23 -16.89 -5.15
C VAL A 183 6.69 -16.06 -6.31
N SER A 184 7.40 -14.99 -6.68
CA SER A 184 7.12 -14.17 -7.86
C SER A 184 8.33 -13.35 -8.28
N GLU A 185 8.36 -12.97 -9.54
CA GLU A 185 9.29 -12.00 -10.11
C GLU A 185 8.49 -10.83 -10.70
N PHE A 186 9.13 -9.67 -10.82
CA PHE A 186 8.51 -8.46 -11.35
C PHE A 186 9.55 -7.53 -11.96
N THR A 187 9.09 -6.65 -12.84
CA THR A 187 9.87 -5.53 -13.33
C THR A 187 9.21 -4.25 -12.85
N VAL A 188 9.97 -3.37 -12.22
CA VAL A 188 9.45 -2.03 -11.88
C VAL A 188 9.06 -1.29 -13.15
N LYS A 189 7.90 -0.64 -13.13
CA LYS A 189 7.34 0.03 -14.31
C LYS A 189 8.18 1.21 -14.79
N SER A 190 8.94 1.81 -13.88
CA SER A 190 9.80 2.96 -14.13
C SER A 190 11.02 2.90 -13.22
N GLU A 191 12.17 3.31 -13.74
CA GLU A 191 13.42 3.39 -12.96
C GLU A 191 13.34 4.43 -11.84
N VAL A 192 12.46 5.44 -11.97
CA VAL A 192 12.31 6.51 -10.97
C VAL A 192 11.36 6.17 -9.82
N ILE A 193 10.64 5.03 -9.87
CA ILE A 193 9.63 4.72 -8.84
C ILE A 193 10.26 4.61 -7.43
N LEU A 194 11.51 4.17 -7.35
CA LEU A 194 12.22 4.07 -6.07
C LEU A 194 12.62 5.44 -5.54
N ASP A 195 12.96 6.39 -6.42
CA ASP A 195 13.19 7.79 -6.05
C ASP A 195 11.89 8.44 -5.58
N GLU A 196 10.76 8.16 -6.22
CA GLU A 196 9.44 8.66 -5.80
C GLU A 196 9.06 8.15 -4.40
N VAL A 197 9.31 6.86 -4.11
CA VAL A 197 9.08 6.29 -2.78
C VAL A 197 10.02 6.92 -1.75
N GLN A 198 11.31 7.10 -2.06
CA GLN A 198 12.27 7.77 -1.17
C GLN A 198 11.86 9.23 -0.90
N ALA A 199 11.35 9.94 -1.91
CA ALA A 199 10.83 11.29 -1.77
C ALA A 199 9.55 11.35 -0.90
N GLY A 200 8.91 10.21 -0.61
CA GLY A 200 7.66 10.11 0.15
C GLY A 200 6.42 10.32 -0.71
N GLY A 201 6.55 10.16 -2.03
CA GLY A 201 5.53 10.41 -3.04
C GLY A 201 6.13 11.01 -4.30
N ARG A 202 5.48 10.76 -5.43
CA ARG A 202 5.79 11.43 -6.71
C ARG A 202 5.55 12.95 -6.67
N ILE A 203 4.69 13.43 -5.76
CA ILE A 203 4.33 14.84 -5.54
C ILE A 203 4.77 15.26 -4.13
#